data_AF-A0A817T0N0-F1
#
_entry.id   AF-A0A817T0N0-F1
#
_cell.length_a   1.000
_cell.length_b   1.000
_cell.length_c   1.000
_cell.angle_alpha   90.00
_cell.angle_beta   90.00
_cell.angle_gamma   90.00
#
_symmetry.space_group_name_H-M   'P 1'
#
loop_
_entity.id
_entity.type
_entity.pdbx_description
1 polymer ?
#
loop_
_entity_poly.entity_id
_entity_poly.type
_entity_poly.pdbx_seq_one_letter_code
_entity_poly.pdbx_strand_id
1 'polypeptide(L)'
;MTGKYTKSSVDISNPSEETIELSKMINLIDENENIPLLSLDEAINPLRVVVPELEQMVLIVRKVNNTSPNIFKIDESHSILLCTMKSTPIDTSFRVILNNILQTRNLTLLKPWLYDIKLLMTALSKLTTNFSRITVYRAVKLN
;
A
#
# COMPACT_ATOMS: atom_id res chain seq x y z
N MET A 1 7.70 -41.11 -10.21
CA MET A 1 8.83 -40.16 -10.04
C MET A 1 8.52 -39.28 -8.85
N THR A 2 9.21 -39.50 -7.73
CA THR A 2 9.00 -38.81 -6.45
C THR A 2 9.89 -37.56 -6.39
N GLY A 3 9.27 -36.38 -6.45
CA GLY A 3 9.97 -35.10 -6.30
C GLY A 3 10.51 -34.95 -4.88
N LYS A 4 11.84 -34.79 -4.75
CA LYS A 4 12.51 -34.49 -3.49
C LYS A 4 12.25 -33.03 -3.13
N TYR A 5 11.58 -32.77 -2.02
CA TYR A 5 11.57 -31.46 -1.38
C TYR A 5 12.86 -31.31 -0.56
N THR A 6 13.75 -30.43 -1.00
CA THR A 6 14.89 -29.99 -0.19
C THR A 6 14.41 -28.94 0.79
N LYS A 7 14.38 -29.28 2.07
CA LYS A 7 14.20 -28.32 3.17
C LYS A 7 15.51 -27.54 3.28
N SER A 8 15.56 -26.34 2.70
CA SER A 8 16.65 -25.40 2.94
C SER A 8 16.47 -24.82 4.34
N SER A 9 17.22 -25.36 5.30
CA SER A 9 17.42 -24.71 6.60
C SER A 9 18.18 -23.41 6.35
N VAL A 10 17.51 -22.27 6.51
CA VAL A 10 18.16 -20.96 6.49
C VAL A 10 18.95 -20.84 7.80
N ASP A 11 20.27 -20.75 7.68
CA ASP A 11 21.15 -20.47 8.80
C ASP A 11 20.94 -19.00 9.23
N ILE A 12 20.41 -18.79 10.44
CA ILE A 12 19.99 -17.47 10.95
C ILE A 12 21.21 -16.66 11.47
N SER A 13 22.42 -17.21 11.38
CA SER A 13 23.62 -16.62 11.96
C SER A 13 24.22 -15.42 11.18
N ASN A 14 23.70 -15.09 9.99
CA ASN A 14 24.05 -13.84 9.29
C ASN A 14 22.96 -13.44 8.28
N PRO A 15 22.02 -12.54 8.64
CA PRO A 15 20.97 -12.11 7.72
C PRO A 15 21.58 -11.35 6.53
N SER A 16 21.16 -11.72 5.32
CA SER A 16 21.55 -10.98 4.11
C SER A 16 21.09 -9.52 4.20
N GLU A 17 21.78 -8.62 3.50
CA GLU A 17 21.44 -7.19 3.45
C GLU A 17 19.98 -6.96 3.01
N GLU A 18 19.45 -7.82 2.13
CA GLU A 18 18.03 -7.83 1.74
C GLU A 18 17.08 -8.18 2.90
N THR A 19 17.48 -9.10 3.78
CA THR A 19 16.68 -9.50 4.95
C THR A 19 16.64 -8.38 5.99
N ILE A 20 17.73 -7.62 6.12
CA ILE A 20 17.84 -6.45 6.98
C ILE A 20 16.95 -5.31 6.44
N GLU A 21 17.00 -5.00 5.15
CA GLU A 21 16.16 -3.95 4.55
C GLU A 21 14.67 -4.32 4.54
N LEU A 22 14.33 -5.59 4.31
CA LEU A 22 12.96 -6.08 4.47
C LEU A 22 12.46 -5.97 5.91
N SER A 23 13.29 -6.35 6.88
CA SER A 23 12.99 -6.21 8.31
C SER A 23 12.79 -4.74 8.68
N LYS A 24 13.65 -3.84 8.21
CA LYS A 24 13.49 -2.39 8.40
C LYS A 24 12.24 -1.84 7.70
N MET A 25 11.88 -2.30 6.50
CA MET A 25 10.65 -1.90 5.83
C MET A 25 9.42 -2.37 6.59
N ILE A 26 9.42 -3.63 7.01
CA ILE A 26 8.33 -4.20 7.81
C ILE A 26 8.23 -3.42 9.11
N ASN A 27 9.33 -3.22 9.84
CA ASN A 27 9.35 -2.40 11.04
C ASN A 27 8.92 -0.95 10.75
N LEU A 28 9.30 -0.32 9.64
CA LEU A 28 8.81 1.03 9.30
C LEU A 28 7.28 1.04 9.07
N ILE A 29 6.72 -0.06 8.59
CA ILE A 29 5.28 -0.25 8.34
C ILE A 29 4.55 -0.78 9.59
N ASP A 30 5.24 -1.39 10.57
CA ASP A 30 4.71 -2.11 11.74
C ASP A 30 4.95 -1.34 13.05
N GLU A 31 6.10 -0.65 13.22
CA GLU A 31 6.38 0.41 14.23
C GLU A 31 5.52 1.67 14.01
N ASN A 32 4.60 1.61 13.05
CA ASN A 32 3.58 2.57 12.68
C ASN A 32 2.58 2.91 13.79
N GLU A 33 2.70 2.37 15.01
CA GLU A 33 1.89 2.82 16.16
C GLU A 33 2.08 4.33 16.42
N ASN A 34 3.27 4.88 16.13
CA ASN A 34 3.60 6.29 16.38
C ASN A 34 3.33 7.23 15.19
N ILE A 35 3.03 6.71 14.00
CA ILE A 35 2.67 7.57 12.86
C ILE A 35 1.21 8.01 13.04
N PRO A 36 0.95 9.32 13.15
CA PRO A 36 -0.41 9.82 13.32
C PRO A 36 -1.26 9.42 12.12
N LEU A 37 -2.50 9.01 12.39
CA LEU A 37 -3.49 8.87 11.35
C LEU A 37 -3.93 10.28 10.93
N LEU A 38 -3.58 10.66 9.70
CA LEU A 38 -3.86 11.97 9.13
C LEU A 38 -5.07 11.94 8.21
N SER A 39 -5.60 13.13 7.89
CA SER A 39 -6.55 13.29 6.79
C SER A 39 -5.90 12.94 5.45
N LEU A 40 -6.72 12.71 4.41
CA LEU A 40 -6.19 12.40 3.07
C LEU A 40 -5.22 13.49 2.60
N ASP A 41 -5.57 14.77 2.76
CA ASP A 41 -4.77 15.91 2.28
C ASP A 41 -3.41 15.99 2.93
N GLU A 42 -3.36 15.79 4.24
CA GLU A 42 -2.12 15.79 5.01
C GLU A 42 -1.28 14.57 4.64
N ALA A 43 -1.91 13.41 4.48
CA ALA A 43 -1.25 12.15 4.16
C ALA A 43 -0.58 12.16 2.78
N ILE A 44 -1.23 12.78 1.79
CA ILE A 44 -0.72 12.86 0.42
C ILE A 44 0.16 14.09 0.17
N ASN A 45 0.23 15.04 1.11
CA ASN A 45 1.00 16.27 0.91
C ASN A 45 2.47 16.01 0.50
N PRO A 46 3.19 15.04 1.10
CA PRO A 46 4.54 14.69 0.67
C PRO A 46 4.60 14.09 -0.75
N LEU A 47 3.49 13.56 -1.25
CA LEU A 47 3.39 12.89 -2.55
C LEU A 47 3.22 13.85 -3.72
N ARG A 48 2.84 15.11 -3.47
CA ARG A 48 2.59 16.13 -4.50
C ARG A 48 3.78 16.37 -5.45
N VAL A 49 4.99 16.14 -4.97
CA VAL A 49 6.23 16.34 -5.74
C VAL A 49 6.70 15.08 -6.47
N VAL A 50 6.17 13.90 -6.12
CA VAL A 50 6.61 12.60 -6.66
C VAL A 50 5.55 11.89 -7.48
N VAL A 51 4.26 12.19 -7.26
CA VAL A 51 3.14 11.58 -7.99
C VAL A 51 2.60 12.61 -8.99
N PRO A 52 2.77 12.38 -10.30
CA PRO A 52 2.17 13.22 -11.33
C PRO A 52 0.65 13.23 -11.20
N GLU A 53 0.03 14.39 -11.48
CA GLU A 53 -1.42 14.55 -11.54
C GLU A 53 -2.18 14.20 -10.25
N LEU A 54 -1.49 14.05 -9.11
CA LEU A 54 -2.08 13.68 -7.83
C LEU A 54 -3.29 14.55 -7.45
N GLU A 55 -3.20 15.87 -7.66
CA GLU A 55 -4.30 16.79 -7.39
C GLU A 55 -5.55 16.47 -8.20
N GLN A 56 -5.40 16.08 -9.47
CA GLN A 56 -6.54 15.70 -10.31
C GLN A 56 -7.18 14.41 -9.80
N MET A 57 -6.36 13.43 -9.41
CA MET A 57 -6.85 12.18 -8.82
C MET A 57 -7.64 12.44 -7.54
N VAL A 58 -7.12 13.30 -6.66
CA VAL A 58 -7.76 13.68 -5.40
C VAL A 58 -9.08 14.41 -5.63
N LEU A 59 -9.12 15.32 -6.61
CA LEU A 59 -10.36 16.00 -6.99
C LEU A 59 -11.42 15.02 -7.51
N ILE A 60 -11.02 14.00 -8.28
CA ILE A 60 -11.94 12.94 -8.74
C ILE A 60 -12.47 12.15 -7.56
N VAL A 61 -11.57 11.68 -6.68
CA VAL A 61 -11.91 10.90 -5.49
C VAL A 61 -12.92 11.64 -4.60
N ARG A 62 -12.72 12.94 -4.38
CA ARG A 62 -13.63 13.79 -3.59
C ARG A 62 -15.00 14.02 -4.22
N LYS A 63 -15.07 14.02 -5.55
CA LYS A 63 -16.35 14.16 -6.27
C LYS A 63 -17.18 12.89 -6.18
N VAL A 64 -16.58 11.75 -5.89
CA VAL A 64 -17.32 10.53 -5.63
C VAL A 64 -17.98 10.69 -4.26
N ASN A 65 -19.27 11.01 -4.29
CA ASN A 65 -20.09 11.13 -3.09
C ASN A 65 -20.28 9.72 -2.50
N ASN A 66 -19.32 9.30 -1.70
CA ASN A 66 -19.40 8.04 -0.99
C ASN A 66 -20.40 8.24 0.14
N THR A 67 -21.57 7.61 0.02
CA THR A 67 -22.34 7.16 1.19
C THR A 67 -21.43 6.19 1.91
N SER A 68 -20.50 6.73 2.71
CA SER A 68 -19.57 5.93 3.50
C SER A 68 -20.44 5.02 4.35
N PRO A 69 -20.34 3.69 4.23
CA PRO A 69 -20.96 2.83 5.22
C PRO A 69 -20.39 3.27 6.58
N ASN A 70 -21.23 3.29 7.62
CA ASN A 70 -20.98 3.90 8.95
C ASN A 70 -19.65 3.48 9.63
N ILE A 71 -18.94 2.52 9.05
CA ILE A 71 -17.66 1.95 9.44
C ILE A 71 -16.43 2.77 9.00
N PHE A 72 -16.51 3.62 7.96
CA PHE A 72 -15.36 4.41 7.50
C PHE A 72 -15.50 5.91 7.74
N LYS A 73 -14.38 6.54 8.10
CA LYS A 73 -14.22 7.97 7.88
C LYS A 73 -14.12 8.23 6.37
N ILE A 74 -14.54 9.41 5.93
CA ILE A 74 -14.54 9.75 4.50
C ILE A 74 -13.14 9.65 3.87
N ASP A 75 -12.10 10.05 4.61
CA ASP A 75 -10.71 9.99 4.16
C ASP A 75 -10.19 8.56 3.97
N GLU A 76 -10.63 7.63 4.81
CA GLU A 76 -10.28 6.20 4.68
C GLU A 76 -10.88 5.61 3.39
N SER A 77 -12.14 5.95 3.11
CA SER A 77 -12.80 5.56 1.85
C SER A 77 -12.11 6.19 0.65
N HIS A 78 -11.73 7.47 0.76
CA HIS A 78 -11.01 8.17 -0.29
C HIS A 78 -9.62 7.58 -0.56
N SER A 79 -8.87 7.17 0.46
CA SER A 79 -7.56 6.52 0.28
C SER A 79 -7.70 5.18 -0.47
N ILE A 80 -8.72 4.37 -0.15
CA ILE A 80 -9.03 3.16 -0.92
C ILE A 80 -9.39 3.50 -2.37
N LEU A 81 -10.23 4.52 -2.59
CA LEU A 81 -10.63 4.92 -3.93
C LEU A 81 -9.44 5.43 -4.75
N LEU A 82 -8.55 6.22 -4.14
CA LEU A 82 -7.32 6.70 -4.77
C LEU A 82 -6.40 5.54 -5.19
N CYS A 83 -6.31 4.49 -4.37
CA CYS A 83 -5.53 3.29 -4.68
C CYS A 83 -6.18 2.36 -5.73
N THR A 84 -7.50 2.46 -5.94
CA THR A 84 -8.24 1.54 -6.81
C THR A 84 -8.70 2.20 -8.11
N MET A 85 -8.73 3.52 -8.18
CA MET A 85 -9.11 4.25 -9.38
C MET A 85 -8.21 3.88 -10.56
N LYS A 86 -8.82 3.82 -11.74
CA LYS A 86 -8.10 3.67 -13.01
C LYS A 86 -7.61 5.05 -13.42
N SER A 87 -6.32 5.14 -13.75
CA SER A 87 -5.75 6.30 -14.43
C SER A 87 -5.34 5.93 -15.85
N THR A 88 -5.35 6.91 -16.74
CA THR A 88 -4.82 6.82 -18.10
C THR A 88 -3.81 7.95 -18.29
N PRO A 89 -2.53 7.64 -18.58
CA PRO A 89 -1.99 6.31 -18.87
C PRO A 89 -1.80 5.45 -17.59
N ILE A 90 -1.72 4.12 -17.75
CA ILE A 90 -1.84 3.18 -16.60
C ILE A 90 -0.60 3.19 -15.70
N ASP A 91 0.56 3.47 -16.29
CA ASP A 91 1.87 3.57 -15.67
C ASP A 91 1.98 4.75 -14.71
N THR A 92 1.19 5.80 -14.92
CA THR A 92 1.11 6.95 -14.00
C THR A 92 0.03 6.79 -12.93
N SER A 93 -0.68 5.66 -12.89
CA SER A 93 -1.70 5.45 -11.86
C SER A 93 -1.08 5.36 -10.47
N PHE A 94 -1.75 5.97 -9.49
CA PHE A 94 -1.32 5.99 -8.08
C PHE A 94 -0.88 4.61 -7.57
N ARG A 95 -1.69 3.58 -7.84
CA ARG A 95 -1.41 2.19 -7.48
C ARG A 95 -0.14 1.63 -8.12
N VAL A 96 0.10 1.94 -9.40
CA VAL A 96 1.28 1.43 -10.11
C VAL A 96 2.54 2.08 -9.55
N ILE A 97 2.51 3.38 -9.31
CA ILE A 97 3.63 4.10 -8.71
C ILE A 97 3.93 3.54 -7.30
N LEU A 98 2.92 3.43 -6.44
CA LEU A 98 3.07 2.85 -5.10
C LEU A 98 3.63 1.42 -5.15
N ASN A 99 3.05 0.56 -5.99
CA ASN A 99 3.50 -0.83 -6.12
C ASN A 99 4.95 -0.93 -6.61
N ASN A 100 5.38 -0.03 -7.51
CA ASN A 100 6.76 0.00 -7.98
C ASN A 100 7.70 0.40 -6.83
N ILE A 101 7.36 1.44 -6.07
CA ILE A 101 8.16 1.89 -4.92
C ILE A 101 8.27 0.79 -3.87
N LEU A 102 7.18 0.13 -3.52
CA LEU A 102 7.17 -1.01 -2.61
C LEU A 102 8.06 -2.17 -3.11
N GLN A 103 8.09 -2.42 -4.41
CA GLN A 103 8.95 -3.45 -5.01
C GLN A 103 10.44 -3.09 -4.98
N THR A 104 10.80 -1.80 -5.07
CA THR A 104 12.22 -1.38 -5.02
C THR A 104 12.89 -1.62 -3.68
N ARG A 105 12.09 -1.78 -2.61
CA ARG A 105 12.56 -1.84 -1.22
C ARG A 105 13.42 -0.66 -0.77
N ASN A 106 13.34 0.48 -1.45
CA ASN A 106 14.10 1.67 -1.11
C ASN A 106 13.35 2.53 -0.09
N LEU A 107 13.86 2.56 1.15
CA LEU A 107 13.26 3.33 2.26
C LEU A 107 13.18 4.84 1.98
N THR A 108 14.15 5.40 1.27
CA THR A 108 14.16 6.82 0.92
C THR A 108 13.00 7.16 -0.02
N LEU A 109 12.72 6.28 -0.99
CA LEU A 109 11.59 6.43 -1.91
C LEU A 109 10.24 6.14 -1.23
N LEU A 110 10.23 5.27 -0.21
CA LEU A 110 9.02 4.91 0.53
C LEU A 110 8.61 5.99 1.54
N LYS A 111 9.57 6.72 2.14
CA LYS A 111 9.33 7.68 3.22
C LYS A 111 8.18 8.67 2.96
N PRO A 112 8.02 9.27 1.76
CA PRO A 112 6.91 10.18 1.47
C PRO A 112 5.53 9.51 1.52
N TRP A 113 5.46 8.18 1.37
CA TRP A 113 4.21 7.42 1.27
C TRP A 113 3.69 6.92 2.61
N LEU A 114 4.45 7.05 3.70
CA LEU A 114 4.12 6.40 4.96
C LEU A 114 2.77 6.83 5.52
N TYR A 115 2.41 8.11 5.40
CA TYR A 115 1.12 8.60 5.89
C TYR A 115 -0.06 8.09 5.07
N ASP A 116 0.07 8.05 3.73
CA ASP A 116 -0.97 7.47 2.86
C ASP A 116 -1.09 5.96 3.08
N ILE A 117 0.04 5.24 3.17
CA ILE A 117 0.05 3.80 3.48
C ILE A 117 -0.62 3.55 4.84
N LYS A 118 -0.35 4.38 5.86
CA LYS A 118 -1.01 4.27 7.17
C LYS A 118 -2.52 4.42 7.03
N LEU A 119 -2.98 5.46 6.33
CA LEU A 119 -4.40 5.73 6.09
C LEU A 119 -5.07 4.57 5.34
N LEU A 120 -4.44 4.07 4.28
CA LEU A 120 -4.92 2.92 3.51
C LEU A 120 -5.00 1.66 4.35
N MET A 121 -3.95 1.32 5.09
CA MET A 121 -3.91 0.11 5.93
C MET A 121 -4.94 0.17 7.06
N THR A 122 -5.17 1.36 7.65
CA THR A 122 -6.26 1.56 8.62
C THR A 122 -7.64 1.38 7.99
N ALA A 123 -7.85 1.84 6.76
CA ALA A 123 -9.09 1.61 6.04
C ALA A 123 -9.31 0.12 5.73
N LEU A 124 -8.26 -0.57 5.25
CA LEU A 124 -8.31 -1.99 4.92
C LEU A 124 -8.51 -2.88 6.16
N SER A 125 -7.90 -2.55 7.31
CA SER A 125 -8.07 -3.35 8.52
C SER A 125 -9.53 -3.36 9.00
N LYS A 126 -10.22 -2.23 8.90
CA LYS A 126 -11.66 -2.09 9.19
C LYS A 126 -12.55 -2.85 8.21
N LEU A 127 -12.11 -3.07 6.96
CA LEU A 127 -12.80 -3.94 6.02
C LEU A 127 -12.67 -5.41 6.47
N THR A 128 -11.46 -5.84 6.82
CA THR A 128 -11.14 -7.25 7.11
C THR A 128 -11.83 -7.83 8.34
N THR A 129 -12.33 -7.00 9.26
CA THR A 129 -13.02 -7.46 10.49
C THR A 129 -14.32 -8.22 10.21
N ASN A 130 -14.91 -8.05 9.03
CA ASN A 130 -16.21 -8.65 8.67
C ASN A 130 -16.14 -9.72 7.58
N PHE A 131 -14.96 -9.97 6.98
CA PHE A 131 -14.83 -10.95 5.91
C PHE A 131 -14.47 -12.33 6.44
N SER A 132 -15.31 -13.32 6.14
CA SER A 132 -14.94 -14.74 6.20
C SER A 132 -13.86 -15.03 5.14
N ARG A 133 -13.12 -16.13 5.28
CA ARG A 133 -12.11 -16.55 4.29
C ARG A 133 -12.71 -16.62 2.87
N ILE A 134 -12.29 -15.71 1.99
CA ILE A 134 -12.74 -15.64 0.58
C ILE A 134 -11.68 -16.17 -0.38
N THR A 135 -12.12 -16.78 -1.48
CA THR A 135 -11.25 -17.14 -2.61
C THR A 135 -11.17 -15.97 -3.58
N VAL A 136 -9.96 -15.54 -3.92
CA VAL A 136 -9.70 -14.46 -4.88
C VAL A 136 -8.85 -14.96 -6.06
N TYR A 137 -9.06 -14.38 -7.23
CA TYR A 137 -8.32 -14.71 -8.45
C TYR A 137 -7.52 -13.50 -8.92
N ARG A 138 -6.25 -13.71 -9.29
CA ARG A 138 -5.38 -12.68 -9.86
C ARG A 138 -4.74 -13.21 -11.13
N ALA A 139 -5.03 -12.58 -12.27
CA ALA A 139 -4.30 -12.84 -13.50
C ALA A 139 -2.92 -12.17 -13.43
N VAL A 140 -1.88 -12.91 -13.82
CA VAL A 140 -0.51 -12.40 -13.96
C VAL A 140 -0.02 -12.74 -15.36
N LYS A 141 0.73 -11.82 -15.98
CA LYS A 141 1.45 -12.12 -17.21
C LYS A 141 2.64 -13.01 -16.85
N LEU A 142 2.73 -14.19 -17.47
CA LEU A 142 3.92 -15.02 -17.40
C LEU A 142 4.99 -14.35 -18.28
N ASN A 143 6.11 -13.99 -17.65
CA ASN A 143 7.32 -13.54 -18.32
C ASN A 143 8.21 -14.75 -18.59
#